data_AF-A0A1X1TFT2-F1
#
_entry.id   AF-A0A1X1TFT2-F1
#
_cell.length_a   1.000
_cell.length_b   1.000
_cell.length_c   1.000
_cell.angle_alpha   90.00
_cell.angle_beta   90.00
_cell.angle_gamma   90.00
#
_symmetry.space_group_name_H-M   'P 1'
#
loop_
_entity.id
_entity.type
_entity.pdbx_description
1 polymer ?
#
loop_
_entity_poly.entity_id
_entity_poly.type
_entity_poly.pdbx_seq_one_letter_code
_entity_poly.pdbx_strand_id
1 'polypeptide(L)'
;MTAAEPPADEIRAQTVDLCTRFAAAYAAIPAPQTASADMIPATNYVSDALRDNANADPAVREAVADSLRLMREHSAALSHEPARGAVQPPDGFRAAPANAADDRVWDRCYAYGE
;
A
#
# COMPACT_ATOMS: atom_id res chain seq x y z
N MET A 1 29.21 -4.12 8.30
CA MET A 1 28.74 -3.28 9.43
C MET A 1 27.27 -3.58 9.61
N THR A 2 26.89 -4.21 10.71
CA THR A 2 25.47 -4.37 11.08
C THR A 2 24.97 -3.00 11.52
N ALA A 3 23.91 -2.50 10.88
CA ALA A 3 23.25 -1.28 11.36
C ALA A 3 22.71 -1.55 12.78
N ALA A 4 22.82 -0.56 13.67
CA ALA A 4 22.20 -0.64 14.98
C ALA A 4 20.68 -0.76 14.83
N GLU A 5 20.04 -1.53 15.70
CA GLU A 5 18.58 -1.68 15.70
C GLU A 5 17.93 -0.31 15.99
N PRO A 6 16.87 0.08 15.25
CA PRO A 6 16.20 1.35 15.48
C PRO A 6 15.60 1.43 16.89
N PRO A 7 15.62 2.62 17.54
CA PRO A 7 14.95 2.84 18.80
C PRO A 7 13.44 2.55 18.74
N ALA A 8 12.86 2.05 19.83
CA ALA A 8 11.44 1.67 19.87
C ALA A 8 10.48 2.86 19.64
N ASP A 9 10.86 4.07 20.07
CA ASP A 9 10.12 5.30 19.80
C ASP A 9 10.16 5.70 18.32
N GLU A 10 11.29 5.46 17.64
CA GLU A 10 11.42 5.65 16.20
C GLU A 10 10.52 4.67 15.43
N ILE A 11 10.54 3.38 15.78
CA ILE A 11 9.67 2.35 15.18
C ILE A 11 8.21 2.76 15.35
N ARG A 12 7.81 3.18 16.56
CA ARG A 12 6.44 3.62 16.85
C ARG A 12 6.06 4.85 16.02
N ALA A 13 6.91 5.87 15.96
CA ALA A 13 6.64 7.09 15.21
C ALA A 13 6.45 6.80 13.72
N GLN A 14 7.34 5.99 13.13
CA GLN A 14 7.24 5.62 11.72
C GLN A 14 6.03 4.72 11.43
N THR A 15 5.66 3.84 12.36
CA THR A 15 4.45 3.00 12.22
C THR A 15 3.19 3.86 12.19
N VAL A 16 3.11 4.84 13.09
CA VAL A 16 2.00 5.79 13.12
C VAL A 16 1.93 6.60 11.82
N ASP A 17 3.06 7.13 11.34
CA ASP A 17 3.09 7.88 10.06
C ASP A 17 2.65 7.01 8.88
N LEU A 18 3.18 5.78 8.77
CA LEU A 18 2.82 4.85 7.71
C LEU A 18 1.33 4.54 7.69
N CYS A 19 0.74 4.17 8.84
CA CYS A 19 -0.68 3.90 8.97
C CYS A 19 -1.54 5.14 8.65
N THR A 20 -1.12 6.32 9.12
CA THR A 20 -1.85 7.58 8.86
C THR A 20 -1.86 7.92 7.37
N ARG A 21 -0.72 7.76 6.69
CA ARG A 21 -0.59 8.03 5.26
C ARG A 21 -1.31 7.00 4.41
N PHE A 22 -1.33 5.73 4.82
CA PHE A 22 -2.18 4.72 4.19
C PHE A 22 -3.66 5.11 4.27
N ALA A 23 -4.15 5.48 5.45
CA ALA A 23 -5.54 5.87 5.65
C ALA A 23 -5.93 7.10 4.79
N ALA A 24 -5.05 8.11 4.73
CA ALA A 24 -5.26 9.29 3.90
C ALA A 24 -5.30 8.96 2.40
N ALA A 25 -4.38 8.12 1.91
CA ALA A 25 -4.39 7.66 0.53
C ALA A 25 -5.66 6.86 0.21
N TYR A 26 -6.03 5.92 1.06
CA TYR A 26 -7.18 5.06 0.87
C TYR A 26 -8.48 5.88 0.79
N ALA A 27 -8.65 6.87 1.67
CA ALA A 27 -9.79 7.78 1.66
C ALA A 27 -9.86 8.68 0.42
N ALA A 28 -8.73 8.90 -0.27
CA ALA A 28 -8.65 9.74 -1.46
C ALA A 28 -8.99 8.99 -2.77
N ILE A 29 -9.14 7.66 -2.71
CA ILE A 29 -9.49 6.85 -3.90
C ILE A 29 -10.98 7.07 -4.22
N PRO A 30 -11.33 7.57 -5.42
CA PRO A 30 -12.73 7.72 -5.81
C PRO A 30 -13.36 6.34 -6.02
N ALA A 31 -14.66 6.20 -5.73
CA ALA A 31 -15.42 4.97 -5.98
C ALA A 31 -16.69 5.30 -6.80
N PRO A 32 -16.95 4.59 -7.91
CA PRO A 32 -16.15 3.49 -8.49
C PRO A 32 -14.86 3.98 -9.15
N GLN A 33 -13.84 3.12 -9.21
CA GLN A 33 -12.63 3.35 -10.00
C GLN A 33 -12.90 2.92 -11.44
N THR A 34 -12.55 3.78 -12.40
CA THR A 34 -12.82 3.54 -13.83
C THR A 34 -11.60 3.77 -14.73
N ALA A 35 -10.57 4.43 -14.21
CA ALA A 35 -9.32 4.68 -14.92
C ALA A 35 -8.10 4.51 -14.01
N SER A 36 -6.95 4.21 -14.59
CA SER A 36 -5.69 4.08 -13.85
C SER A 36 -5.36 5.35 -13.03
N ALA A 37 -5.73 6.53 -13.53
CA ALA A 37 -5.55 7.82 -12.88
C ALA A 37 -6.29 7.93 -11.53
N ASP A 38 -7.34 7.13 -11.30
CA ASP A 38 -8.07 7.09 -10.04
C ASP A 38 -7.24 6.45 -8.92
N MET A 39 -6.31 5.56 -9.27
CA MET A 39 -5.54 4.75 -8.33
C MET A 39 -4.09 5.22 -8.17
N ILE A 40 -3.48 5.74 -9.24
CA ILE A 40 -2.05 6.11 -9.28
C ILE A 40 -1.67 7.11 -8.17
N PRO A 41 -2.45 8.19 -7.89
CA PRO A 41 -2.10 9.13 -6.82
C PRO A 41 -1.98 8.47 -5.44
N ALA A 42 -2.99 7.68 -5.04
CA ALA A 42 -2.99 6.96 -3.77
C ALA A 42 -1.84 5.92 -3.72
N THR A 43 -1.64 5.18 -4.81
CA THR A 43 -0.56 4.19 -4.96
C THR A 43 0.82 4.81 -4.77
N ASN A 44 1.08 5.98 -5.38
CA ASN A 44 2.35 6.68 -5.24
C ASN A 44 2.53 7.22 -3.81
N TYR A 45 1.48 7.79 -3.22
CA TYR A 45 1.53 8.30 -1.86
C TYR A 45 1.86 7.21 -0.83
N VAL A 46 1.26 6.02 -0.96
CA VAL A 46 1.56 4.84 -0.13
C VAL A 46 2.97 4.32 -0.40
N SER A 47 3.42 4.31 -1.67
CA SER A 47 4.78 3.92 -2.02
C SER A 47 5.84 4.81 -1.38
N ASP A 48 5.59 6.12 -1.32
CA ASP A 48 6.49 7.06 -0.65
C ASP A 48 6.43 6.86 0.87
N ALA A 49 5.23 6.62 1.44
CA ALA A 49 5.08 6.32 2.86
C ALA A 49 5.89 5.09 3.29
N LEU A 50 5.88 4.01 2.51
CA LEU A 50 6.69 2.83 2.78
C LEU A 50 8.19 3.07 2.69
N ARG A 51 8.62 3.99 1.82
CA ARG A 51 10.04 4.36 1.66
C ARG A 51 10.52 5.21 2.83
N ASP A 52 9.72 6.19 3.22
CA ASP A 52 10.04 7.14 4.29
C ASP A 52 10.01 6.47 5.68
N ASN A 53 9.21 5.41 5.84
CA ASN A 53 9.03 4.67 7.09
C ASN A 53 9.72 3.30 7.05
N ALA A 54 11.03 3.29 6.78
CA ALA A 54 11.84 2.07 6.63
C ALA A 54 11.97 1.24 7.92
N ASN A 55 11.81 1.87 9.08
CA ASN A 55 11.91 1.27 10.41
C ASN A 55 10.55 1.09 11.09
N ALA A 56 9.43 1.39 10.42
CA ALA A 56 8.11 1.03 10.94
C ALA A 56 7.99 -0.47 11.22
N ASP A 57 7.02 -0.84 12.06
CA ASP A 57 6.74 -2.20 12.46
C ASP A 57 6.73 -3.15 11.24
N PRO A 58 7.52 -4.25 11.27
CA PRO A 58 7.65 -5.13 10.11
C PRO A 58 6.33 -5.71 9.61
N ALA A 59 5.41 -6.06 10.51
CA ALA A 59 4.13 -6.66 10.13
C ALA A 59 3.18 -5.63 9.51
N VAL A 60 3.21 -4.39 10.00
CA VAL A 60 2.50 -3.27 9.37
C VAL A 60 3.07 -2.99 7.98
N ARG A 61 4.40 -2.89 7.85
CA ARG A 61 5.07 -2.65 6.57
C ARG A 61 4.75 -3.75 5.54
N GLU A 62 4.76 -5.01 5.96
CA GLU A 62 4.41 -6.15 5.11
C GLU A 62 2.97 -6.03 4.61
N ALA A 63 2.00 -5.77 5.50
CA ALA A 63 0.60 -5.60 5.12
C ALA A 63 0.41 -4.45 4.12
N VAL A 64 1.04 -3.29 4.35
CA VAL A 64 0.96 -2.13 3.46
C VAL A 64 1.64 -2.41 2.12
N ALA A 65 2.76 -3.13 2.09
CA ALA A 65 3.44 -3.51 0.86
C ALA A 65 2.59 -4.46 0.00
N ASP A 66 1.89 -5.39 0.65
CA ASP A 66 0.94 -6.30 0.00
C ASP A 66 -0.25 -5.56 -0.62
N SER A 67 -0.89 -4.68 0.14
CA SER A 67 -1.97 -3.82 -0.37
C SER A 67 -1.47 -2.96 -1.54
N LEU A 68 -0.33 -2.30 -1.39
CA LEU A 68 0.27 -1.47 -2.44
C LEU A 68 0.52 -2.26 -3.74
N ARG A 69 0.98 -3.51 -3.64
CA ARG A 69 1.15 -4.38 -4.82
C ARG A 69 -0.19 -4.56 -5.55
N LEU A 70 -1.27 -4.84 -4.82
CA LEU A 70 -2.59 -5.03 -5.41
C LEU A 70 -3.20 -3.72 -5.94
N MET A 71 -2.92 -2.57 -5.31
CA MET A 71 -3.28 -1.26 -5.85
C MET A 71 -2.60 -0.98 -7.19
N ARG A 72 -1.33 -1.38 -7.35
CA ARG A 72 -0.60 -1.29 -8.63
C ARG A 72 -1.17 -2.23 -9.68
N GLU A 73 -1.52 -3.46 -9.31
CA GLU A 73 -2.20 -4.40 -10.20
C GLU A 73 -3.56 -3.86 -10.67
N HIS A 74 -4.34 -3.24 -9.77
CA HIS A 74 -5.60 -2.58 -10.12
C HIS A 74 -5.37 -1.42 -11.11
N SER A 75 -4.38 -0.57 -10.84
CA SER A 75 -3.99 0.53 -11.73
C SER A 75 -3.59 0.02 -13.12
N ALA A 76 -2.85 -1.08 -13.19
CA ALA A 76 -2.43 -1.71 -14.43
C ALA A 76 -3.63 -2.31 -15.19
N ALA A 77 -4.55 -2.99 -14.51
CA ALA A 77 -5.78 -3.49 -15.13
C ALA A 77 -6.64 -2.36 -15.72
N LEU A 78 -6.77 -1.24 -15.00
CA LEU A 78 -7.50 -0.04 -15.44
C LEU A 78 -6.77 0.77 -16.53
N SER A 79 -5.53 0.43 -16.88
CA SER A 79 -4.83 1.08 -17.99
C SER A 79 -5.34 0.62 -19.36
N HIS A 80 -5.91 -0.59 -19.42
CA HIS A 80 -6.32 -1.25 -20.66
C HIS A 80 -5.21 -1.38 -21.72
N GLU A 81 -3.95 -1.25 -21.31
CA GLU A 81 -2.82 -1.46 -22.22
C GLU A 81 -2.77 -2.93 -22.67
N PRO A 82 -2.53 -3.19 -23.97
CA PRO A 82 -2.40 -4.56 -24.45
C PRO A 82 -1.10 -5.18 -23.93
N ALA A 83 -1.15 -6.48 -23.60
CA ALA A 83 0.04 -7.25 -23.28
C ALA A 83 1.00 -7.28 -24.49
N ARG A 84 2.16 -6.64 -24.37
CA ARG A 84 3.18 -6.55 -25.43
C ARG A 84 4.59 -6.39 -24.85
N GLY A 85 5.48 -7.31 -25.18
CA GLY A 85 6.87 -7.26 -24.71
C GLY A 85 6.94 -7.35 -23.18
N ALA A 86 7.62 -6.40 -22.53
CA ALA A 86 7.70 -6.33 -21.07
C ALA A 86 6.45 -5.72 -20.40
N VAL A 87 5.53 -5.13 -21.17
CA VAL A 87 4.24 -4.63 -20.67
C VAL A 87 3.29 -5.82 -20.59
N GLN A 88 3.04 -6.29 -19.37
CA GLN A 88 2.20 -7.45 -19.08
C GLN A 88 1.19 -7.10 -17.97
N PRO A 89 0.15 -6.29 -18.27
CA PRO A 89 -0.90 -6.00 -17.29
C PRO A 89 -1.62 -7.29 -16.89
N PRO A 90 -2.11 -7.39 -15.64
CA PRO A 90 -2.89 -8.55 -15.22
C PRO A 90 -4.17 -8.65 -16.06
N ASP A 91 -4.63 -9.89 -16.29
CA ASP A 91 -5.87 -10.20 -17.01
C ASP A 91 -7.11 -9.89 -16.15
N GLY A 92 -7.26 -8.62 -15.82
CA GLY A 92 -8.29 -8.07 -14.93
C GLY A 92 -7.88 -7.95 -13.47
N PHE A 93 -8.70 -7.22 -12.72
CA PHE A 93 -8.57 -7.02 -11.28
C PHE A 93 -9.55 -7.92 -10.52
N ARG A 94 -9.10 -8.49 -9.39
CA ARG A 94 -9.94 -9.24 -8.47
C ARG A 94 -10.09 -8.46 -7.17
N ALA A 95 -11.32 -7.99 -6.90
CA ALA A 95 -11.60 -7.16 -5.72
C ALA A 95 -11.40 -7.90 -4.39
N ALA A 96 -11.83 -9.17 -4.29
CA ALA A 96 -11.75 -9.93 -3.05
C ALA A 96 -10.32 -10.01 -2.43
N PRO A 97 -9.26 -10.39 -3.16
CA PRO A 97 -7.92 -10.41 -2.59
C PRO A 97 -7.36 -9.01 -2.25
N ALA A 98 -7.78 -7.97 -2.97
CA ALA A 98 -7.39 -6.59 -2.68
C ALA A 98 -8.03 -6.10 -1.38
N ASN A 99 -9.36 -6.25 -1.26
CA ASN A 99 -10.08 -5.92 -0.04
C ASN A 99 -9.52 -6.67 1.17
N ALA A 100 -9.22 -7.97 1.01
CA ALA A 100 -8.62 -8.76 2.08
C ALA A 100 -7.19 -8.31 2.44
N ALA A 101 -6.45 -7.66 1.54
CA ALA A 101 -5.15 -7.06 1.85
C ALA A 101 -5.32 -5.71 2.57
N ASP A 102 -6.28 -4.90 2.13
CA ASP A 102 -6.61 -3.63 2.78
C ASP A 102 -7.11 -3.85 4.22
N ASP A 103 -7.99 -4.84 4.42
CA ASP A 103 -8.46 -5.28 5.74
C ASP A 103 -7.28 -5.67 6.65
N ARG A 104 -6.27 -6.38 6.13
CA ARG A 104 -5.05 -6.69 6.90
C ARG A 104 -4.30 -5.43 7.31
N VAL A 105 -4.24 -4.40 6.47
CA VAL A 105 -3.63 -3.12 6.86
C VAL A 105 -4.42 -2.48 8.01
N TRP A 106 -5.75 -2.43 7.89
CA TRP A 106 -6.62 -1.87 8.92
C TRP A 106 -6.49 -2.62 10.24
N ASP A 107 -6.54 -3.95 10.22
CA ASP A 107 -6.38 -4.78 11.41
C ASP A 107 -5.04 -4.50 12.11
N ARG A 108 -3.94 -4.42 11.35
CA ARG A 108 -2.61 -4.14 11.90
C ARG A 108 -2.50 -2.73 12.45
N CYS A 109 -3.03 -1.74 11.74
CA CYS A 109 -2.97 -0.34 12.16
C CYS A 109 -3.87 -0.05 13.36
N TYR A 110 -5.06 -0.65 13.45
CA TYR A 110 -5.98 -0.45 14.57
C TYR A 110 -5.58 -1.20 15.84
N ALA A 111 -5.01 -2.40 15.71
CA ALA A 111 -4.51 -3.15 16.86
C ALA A 111 -3.16 -2.63 17.37
N TYR A 112 -2.53 -1.64 16.72
CA TYR A 112 -1.17 -1.22 17.06
C TYR A 112 -1.12 -0.46 18.40
N GLY A 113 -0.55 -1.09 19.42
CA GLY A 113 -0.37 -0.51 20.75
C GLY A 113 -1.53 -0.78 21.73
N GLU A 114 -2.52 -1.59 21.32
CA GLU A 114 -3.37 -2.34 22.26
C GLU A 114 -2.59 -3.50 22.90
#